data_AF-A0A346RTS4-F1
#
_entry.id   AF-A0A346RTS4-F1
#
_cell.length_a   1.000
_cell.length_b   1.000
_cell.length_c   1.000
_cell.angle_alpha   90.00
_cell.angle_beta   90.00
_cell.angle_gamma   90.00
#
_symmetry.space_group_name_H-M   'P 1'
#
loop_
_entity.id
_entity.type
_entity.pdbx_description
1 polymer ?
#
loop_
_entity_poly.entity_id
_entity_poly.type
_entity_poly.pdbx_seq_one_letter_code
_entity_poly.pdbx_strand_id
1 'polypeptide(L)'
;PGSTSTKIAIFEDEKEIFSKTLRHTAEELSPYATVASQFQFRKNIILSELQQAGWDIHGFHAIVGRGGLVKPIESGIYEVNDALAHDLEYPVMGEHASNLGGLIARDIVREMHNGTKAYIADPVVVDE
;
A
#
# COMPACT_ATOMS: atom_id res chain seq x y z
N PRO A 1 -2.95 3.42 -2.95
CA PRO A 1 -4.37 3.09 -3.31
C PRO A 1 -5.26 4.33 -3.22
N GLY A 2 -6.28 4.42 -4.08
CA GLY A 2 -7.32 5.45 -4.10
C GLY A 2 -8.71 4.81 -4.06
N SER A 3 -9.77 5.62 -4.00
CA SER A 3 -11.15 5.13 -3.82
C SER A 3 -11.53 4.02 -4.78
N THR A 4 -11.41 4.27 -6.09
CA THR A 4 -11.78 3.34 -7.18
C THR A 4 -10.57 2.89 -8.02
N SER A 5 -9.36 3.19 -7.57
CA SER A 5 -8.13 2.89 -8.32
C SER A 5 -6.98 2.49 -7.40
N THR A 6 -5.99 1.82 -7.95
CA THR A 6 -4.70 1.57 -7.31
C THR A 6 -3.63 1.80 -8.36
N LYS A 7 -2.86 2.87 -8.19
CA LYS A 7 -1.67 3.12 -9.00
C LYS A 7 -0.49 2.38 -8.37
N ILE A 8 0.27 1.68 -9.20
CA ILE A 8 1.53 1.04 -8.86
C ILE A 8 2.62 1.54 -9.80
N ALA A 9 3.86 1.55 -9.34
CA ALA A 9 5.02 1.89 -10.12
C ALA A 9 6.26 1.16 -9.58
N ILE A 10 7.23 0.92 -10.46
CA ILE A 10 8.54 0.34 -10.13
C ILE A 10 9.59 1.36 -10.55
N PHE A 11 10.58 1.54 -9.68
CA PHE A 11 11.69 2.44 -9.90
C PHE A 11 13.00 1.65 -9.83
N GLU A 12 13.92 2.01 -10.71
CA GLU A 12 15.34 1.68 -10.61
C GLU A 12 16.08 3.00 -10.43
N ASP A 13 16.67 3.18 -9.25
CA ASP A 13 17.17 4.47 -8.76
C ASP A 13 16.08 5.56 -8.89
N GLU A 14 16.35 6.62 -9.67
CA GLU A 14 15.43 7.74 -9.89
C GLU A 14 14.49 7.54 -11.09
N LYS A 15 14.64 6.41 -11.82
CA LYS A 15 13.92 6.18 -13.06
C LYS A 15 12.69 5.31 -12.86
N GLU A 16 11.52 5.83 -13.21
CA GLU A 16 10.31 5.01 -13.34
C GLU A 16 10.46 4.06 -14.55
N ILE A 17 10.48 2.76 -14.31
CA ILE A 17 10.64 1.74 -15.35
C ILE A 17 9.33 1.01 -15.68
N PHE A 18 8.34 1.11 -14.79
CA PHE A 18 7.01 0.57 -14.98
C PHE A 18 6.00 1.37 -14.16
N SER A 19 4.82 1.61 -14.72
CA SER A 19 3.69 2.08 -13.94
C SER A 19 2.37 1.61 -14.54
N LYS A 20 1.39 1.37 -13.66
CA LYS A 20 0.04 1.01 -14.07
C LYS A 20 -1.00 1.53 -13.11
N THR A 21 -2.17 1.85 -13.64
CA THR A 21 -3.36 2.17 -12.85
C THR A 21 -4.34 1.01 -12.94
N LEU A 22 -4.54 0.32 -11.83
CA LEU A 22 -5.52 -0.74 -11.65
C LEU A 22 -6.85 -0.10 -11.25
N ARG A 23 -7.90 -0.27 -12.05
CA ARG A 23 -9.24 0.26 -11.76
C ARG A 23 -10.08 -0.82 -11.09
N HIS A 24 -10.97 -0.38 -10.19
CA HIS A 24 -11.83 -1.26 -9.41
C HIS A 24 -13.26 -0.75 -9.58
N THR A 25 -14.17 -1.62 -9.99
CA THR A 25 -15.57 -1.26 -10.19
C THR A 25 -16.31 -1.18 -8.86
N ALA A 26 -17.49 -0.55 -8.87
CA ALA A 26 -18.32 -0.51 -7.66
C ALA A 26 -18.75 -1.92 -7.23
N GLU A 27 -19.02 -2.80 -8.19
CA GLU A 27 -19.43 -4.19 -7.96
C GLU A 27 -18.31 -4.98 -7.28
N GLU A 28 -17.05 -4.82 -7.71
CA GLU A 28 -15.90 -5.46 -7.08
C GLU A 28 -15.67 -4.99 -5.64
N LEU A 29 -15.96 -3.71 -5.35
CA LEU A 29 -15.74 -3.12 -4.04
C LEU A 29 -16.93 -3.29 -3.08
N SER A 30 -18.14 -3.45 -3.60
CA SER A 30 -19.38 -3.59 -2.83
C SER A 30 -19.43 -4.72 -1.79
N PRO A 31 -18.71 -5.86 -1.94
CA PRO A 31 -18.73 -6.93 -0.94
C PRO A 31 -17.95 -6.59 0.34
N TYR A 32 -17.12 -5.54 0.32
CA TYR A 32 -16.25 -5.19 1.43
C TYR A 32 -16.92 -4.17 2.36
N ALA A 33 -17.21 -4.59 3.60
CA ALA A 33 -17.90 -3.75 4.58
C ALA A 33 -17.07 -2.55 5.05
N THR A 34 -15.75 -2.68 5.02
CA THR A 34 -14.79 -1.62 5.40
C THR A 34 -13.70 -1.50 4.36
N VAL A 35 -13.04 -0.33 4.30
CA VAL A 35 -11.86 -0.14 3.46
C VAL A 35 -10.78 -1.16 3.82
N ALA A 36 -10.51 -1.38 5.11
CA ALA A 36 -9.51 -2.34 5.57
C ALA A 36 -9.78 -3.76 5.03
N SER A 37 -11.05 -4.18 4.95
CA SER A 37 -11.40 -5.50 4.42
C SER A 37 -11.09 -5.68 2.92
N GLN A 38 -10.89 -4.60 2.16
CA GLN A 38 -10.46 -4.65 0.74
C GLN A 38 -8.99 -5.02 0.57
N PHE A 39 -8.20 -4.98 1.65
CA PHE A 39 -6.74 -5.11 1.63
C PHE A 39 -6.25 -6.30 0.78
N GLN A 40 -6.68 -7.52 1.11
CA GLN A 40 -6.22 -8.73 0.42
C GLN A 40 -6.61 -8.73 -1.07
N PHE A 41 -7.80 -8.24 -1.40
CA PHE A 41 -8.24 -8.10 -2.79
C PHE A 41 -7.34 -7.14 -3.58
N ARG A 42 -7.05 -5.96 -3.03
CA ARG A 42 -6.17 -4.98 -3.68
C ARG A 42 -4.76 -5.54 -3.83
N LYS A 43 -4.22 -6.24 -2.81
CA LYS A 43 -2.91 -6.90 -2.86
C LYS A 43 -2.85 -7.93 -4.00
N ASN A 44 -3.83 -8.81 -4.08
CA ASN A 44 -3.84 -9.89 -5.08
C ASN A 44 -3.87 -9.36 -6.52
N ILE A 45 -4.59 -8.27 -6.78
CA ILE A 45 -4.58 -7.61 -8.09
C ILE A 45 -3.18 -7.06 -8.40
N ILE A 46 -2.52 -6.42 -7.43
CA ILE A 46 -1.16 -5.90 -7.60
C ILE A 46 -0.18 -7.04 -7.94
N LEU A 47 -0.19 -8.12 -7.16
CA LEU A 47 0.70 -9.27 -7.38
C LEU A 47 0.46 -9.92 -8.74
N SER A 48 -0.81 -10.10 -9.13
CA SER A 48 -1.18 -10.64 -10.44
C SER A 48 -0.69 -9.74 -11.57
N GLU A 49 -0.83 -8.42 -11.43
CA GLU A 49 -0.33 -7.48 -12.43
C GLU A 49 1.20 -7.51 -12.55
N LEU A 50 1.91 -7.50 -11.42
CA LEU A 50 3.37 -7.57 -11.42
C LEU A 50 3.86 -8.85 -12.09
N GLN A 51 3.25 -9.98 -11.75
CA GLN A 51 3.55 -11.27 -12.37
C GLN A 51 3.28 -11.26 -13.89
N GLN A 52 2.14 -10.72 -14.33
CA GLN A 52 1.79 -10.61 -15.75
C GLN A 52 2.76 -9.71 -16.52
N ALA A 53 3.27 -8.66 -15.88
CA ALA A 53 4.28 -7.76 -16.44
C ALA A 53 5.71 -8.32 -16.36
N GLY A 54 5.90 -9.52 -15.80
CA GLY A 54 7.19 -10.20 -15.72
C GLY A 54 8.07 -9.76 -14.54
N TRP A 55 7.50 -9.12 -13.52
CA TRP A 55 8.21 -8.69 -12.33
C TRP A 55 8.12 -9.71 -11.20
N ASP A 56 9.28 -10.09 -10.66
CA ASP A 56 9.39 -10.88 -9.45
C ASP A 56 9.48 -9.97 -8.22
N ILE A 57 8.55 -10.14 -7.28
CA ILE A 57 8.54 -9.37 -6.03
C ILE A 57 9.81 -9.57 -5.21
N HIS A 58 10.45 -10.74 -5.29
CA HIS A 58 11.68 -11.04 -4.55
C HIS A 58 12.88 -10.20 -5.00
N GLY A 59 12.79 -9.54 -6.16
CA GLY A 59 13.81 -8.62 -6.66
C GLY A 59 13.74 -7.20 -6.10
N PHE A 60 12.71 -6.84 -5.32
CA PHE A 60 12.57 -5.48 -4.78
C PHE A 60 13.35 -5.26 -3.48
N HIS A 61 14.04 -4.12 -3.39
CA HIS A 61 14.80 -3.70 -2.21
C HIS A 61 13.94 -2.97 -1.16
N ALA A 62 12.83 -2.38 -1.58
CA ALA A 62 11.88 -1.71 -0.71
C ALA A 62 10.49 -1.69 -1.37
N ILE A 63 9.45 -1.67 -0.56
CA ILE A 63 8.07 -1.46 -1.01
C ILE A 63 7.49 -0.25 -0.28
N VAL A 64 7.00 0.73 -1.02
CA VAL A 64 6.49 1.97 -0.45
C VAL A 64 5.00 2.11 -0.74
N GLY A 65 4.20 2.25 0.31
CA GLY A 65 2.78 2.60 0.24
C GLY A 65 2.55 4.09 0.43
N ARG A 66 1.43 4.61 -0.09
CA ARG A 66 0.95 5.94 0.31
C ARG A 66 0.55 5.92 1.78
N GLY A 67 0.87 6.97 2.53
CA GLY A 67 0.43 7.13 3.91
C GLY A 67 -1.09 7.14 4.09
N GLY A 68 -1.55 6.53 5.18
CA GLY A 68 -2.97 6.51 5.58
C GLY A 68 -3.36 7.69 6.47
N LEU A 69 -4.60 7.65 6.94
CA LEU A 69 -5.10 8.47 8.03
C LEU A 69 -4.66 7.85 9.36
N VAL A 70 -3.48 8.23 9.82
CA VAL A 70 -2.90 7.79 11.10
C VAL A 70 -2.98 8.92 12.12
N LYS A 71 -2.55 8.67 13.37
CA LYS A 71 -2.38 9.75 14.35
C LYS A 71 -1.40 10.81 13.81
N PRO A 72 -1.53 12.09 14.18
CA PRO A 72 -0.61 13.12 13.71
C PRO A 72 0.85 12.74 13.98
N ILE A 73 1.66 12.81 12.93
CA ILE A 73 3.10 12.57 12.95
C ILE A 73 3.77 13.57 12.02
N GLU A 74 5.06 13.80 12.23
CA GLU A 74 5.86 14.66 11.35
C GLU A 74 5.84 14.14 9.91
N SER A 75 6.15 15.02 8.95
CA SER A 75 6.34 14.58 7.57
C SER A 75 7.60 13.72 7.46
N GLY A 76 7.56 12.73 6.58
CA GLY A 76 8.69 11.82 6.40
C GLY A 76 8.32 10.43 5.92
N ILE A 77 9.32 9.56 6.00
CA ILE A 77 9.26 8.16 5.60
C ILE A 77 9.29 7.29 6.85
N TYR A 78 8.28 6.43 7.00
CA TYR A 78 8.11 5.58 8.17
C TYR A 78 8.08 4.12 7.76
N GLU A 79 8.92 3.29 8.42
CA GLU A 79 8.82 1.84 8.29
C GLU A 79 7.49 1.35 8.85
N VAL A 80 6.80 0.47 8.13
CA VAL A 80 5.49 -0.05 8.54
C VAL A 80 5.65 -1.12 9.62
N ASN A 81 5.79 -0.67 10.87
CA ASN A 81 5.84 -1.53 12.04
C ASN A 81 4.44 -1.99 12.48
N ASP A 82 4.40 -2.78 13.56
CA ASP A 82 3.18 -3.37 14.11
C ASP A 82 2.17 -2.32 14.59
N ALA A 83 2.63 -1.25 15.23
CA ALA A 83 1.77 -0.18 15.72
C ALA A 83 1.15 0.61 14.56
N LEU A 84 1.94 0.97 13.56
CA LEU A 84 1.48 1.68 12.37
C LEU A 84 0.47 0.83 11.58
N ALA A 85 0.76 -0.45 11.38
CA ALA A 85 -0.17 -1.34 10.70
C ALA A 85 -1.48 -1.51 11.48
N HIS A 86 -1.43 -1.60 12.81
CA HIS A 86 -2.63 -1.64 13.63
C HIS A 86 -3.48 -0.38 13.44
N ASP A 87 -2.87 0.81 13.49
CA ASP A 87 -3.57 2.08 13.28
C ASP A 87 -4.14 2.20 11.85
N LEU A 88 -3.52 1.59 10.84
CA LEU A 88 -4.04 1.57 9.46
C LEU A 88 -5.21 0.59 9.28
N GLU A 89 -5.20 -0.54 9.99
CA GLU A 89 -6.24 -1.58 9.95
C GLU A 89 -7.47 -1.23 10.80
N TYR A 90 -7.24 -0.56 11.93
CA TYR A 90 -8.27 -0.10 12.87
C TYR A 90 -8.22 1.43 12.99
N PRO A 91 -8.66 2.17 11.95
CA PRO A 91 -8.30 3.58 11.82
C PRO A 91 -9.08 4.49 12.76
N VAL A 92 -8.37 4.97 13.78
CA VAL A 92 -8.90 5.95 14.75
C VAL A 92 -9.19 7.32 14.12
N MET A 93 -8.50 7.67 13.02
CA MET A 93 -8.71 8.91 12.26
C MET A 93 -9.66 8.73 11.06
N GLY A 94 -10.31 7.56 10.93
CA GLY A 94 -11.30 7.28 9.91
C GLY A 94 -10.80 6.44 8.73
N GLU A 95 -11.76 5.86 8.00
CA GLU A 95 -11.47 4.98 6.88
C GLU A 95 -11.18 5.77 5.59
N HIS A 96 -10.04 5.47 4.96
CA HIS A 96 -9.73 5.97 3.64
C HIS A 96 -8.90 4.95 2.86
N ALA A 97 -9.09 4.89 1.54
CA ALA A 97 -8.40 3.93 0.67
C ALA A 97 -6.86 3.99 0.78
N SER A 98 -6.30 5.15 1.14
CA SER A 98 -4.86 5.28 1.38
C SER A 98 -4.37 4.49 2.59
N ASN A 99 -5.22 4.14 3.56
CA ASN A 99 -4.86 3.30 4.71
C ASN A 99 -4.33 1.93 4.27
N LEU A 100 -4.80 1.44 3.12
CA LEU A 100 -4.34 0.19 2.53
C LEU A 100 -2.89 0.22 2.06
N GLY A 101 -2.31 1.40 1.81
CA GLY A 101 -0.95 1.52 1.27
C GLY A 101 0.09 0.80 2.13
N GLY A 102 0.15 1.16 3.42
CA GLY A 102 1.09 0.53 4.36
C GLY A 102 0.78 -0.94 4.63
N LEU A 103 -0.51 -1.32 4.74
CA LEU A 103 -0.93 -2.70 4.95
C LEU A 103 -0.47 -3.62 3.80
N ILE A 104 -0.69 -3.18 2.55
CA ILE A 104 -0.26 -3.90 1.36
C ILE A 104 1.25 -4.05 1.31
N ALA A 105 1.99 -2.95 1.49
CA ALA A 105 3.44 -2.98 1.46
C ALA A 105 3.99 -3.97 2.50
N ARG A 106 3.50 -3.90 3.74
CA ARG A 106 3.93 -4.75 4.85
C ARG A 106 3.65 -6.23 4.60
N ASP A 107 2.52 -6.56 4.01
CA ASP A 107 2.17 -7.96 3.75
C ASP A 107 3.00 -8.56 2.63
N ILE A 108 3.25 -7.81 1.54
CA ILE A 108 4.12 -8.29 0.46
C ILE A 108 5.53 -8.57 0.97
N VAL A 109 6.13 -7.66 1.76
CA VAL A 109 7.49 -7.90 2.28
C VAL A 109 7.57 -9.07 3.27
N ARG A 110 6.47 -9.38 3.97
CA ARG A 110 6.38 -10.57 4.84
C ARG A 110 6.43 -11.87 4.03
N GLU A 111 5.84 -11.90 2.84
CA GLU A 111 5.89 -13.05 1.93
C GLU A 111 7.28 -13.23 1.29
N MET A 112 8.08 -12.15 1.19
CA MET A 112 9.37 -12.19 0.52
C MET A 112 10.49 -12.88 1.31
N HIS A 113 10.40 -12.90 2.65
CA HIS A 113 11.35 -13.56 3.58
C HIS A 113 12.85 -13.25 3.33
N ASN A 114 13.18 -12.09 2.77
CA ASN A 114 14.54 -11.74 2.32
C ASN A 114 15.11 -10.46 2.97
N GLY A 115 14.43 -9.91 3.98
CA GLY A 115 14.86 -8.69 4.69
C GLY A 115 14.42 -7.38 4.03
N THR A 116 13.70 -7.43 2.90
CA THR A 116 13.07 -6.24 2.29
C THR A 116 12.10 -5.58 3.28
N LYS A 117 12.08 -4.25 3.27
CA LYS A 117 11.27 -3.44 4.20
C LYS A 117 10.12 -2.72 3.49
N ALA A 118 9.05 -2.52 4.25
CA ALA A 118 7.89 -1.75 3.82
C ALA A 118 7.90 -0.38 4.47
N TYR A 119 7.54 0.64 3.71
CA TYR A 119 7.46 2.03 4.18
C TYR A 119 6.14 2.69 3.77
N ILE A 120 5.78 3.75 4.49
CA ILE A 120 4.89 4.79 3.97
C ILE A 120 5.66 6.11 3.83
N ALA A 121 5.27 6.92 2.86
CA ALA A 121 5.73 8.30 2.72
C ALA A 121 4.55 9.26 2.83
N ASP A 122 4.81 10.40 3.47
CA ASP A 122 3.91 11.56 3.61
C ASP A 122 2.48 11.16 3.98
N PRO A 123 2.25 10.80 5.26
CA PRO A 123 0.92 10.58 5.82
C PRO A 123 -0.04 11.71 5.45
N VAL A 124 -1.32 11.38 5.20
CA VAL A 124 -2.31 12.37 4.79
C VAL A 124 -2.64 13.36 5.92
N VAL A 125 -2.24 13.02 7.14
CA VAL A 125 -2.35 13.80 8.38
C VAL A 125 -0.97 14.37 8.75
N VAL A 126 -0.60 15.49 8.13
CA VAL A 126 0.56 16.28 8.56
C VAL A 126 0.08 17.44 9.43
N ASP A 127 0.64 17.56 10.63
CA ASP A 127 0.59 18.80 11.41
C ASP A 127 1.81 19.64 10.98
N GLU A 128 1.58 20.69 10.18
CA GLU A 128 2.57 21.74 9.85
C GLU A 128 2.38 22.97 10.74
#